data_AF-A0A7X6GYG8-F1
#
_entry.id   AF-A0A7X6GYG8-F1
#
_cell.length_a   1.000
_cell.length_b   1.000
_cell.length_c   1.000
_cell.angle_alpha   90.00
_cell.angle_beta   90.00
_cell.angle_gamma   90.00
#
_symmetry.space_group_name_H-M   'P 1'
#
loop_
_entity.id
_entity.type
_entity.pdbx_description
1 polymer ?
#
loop_
_entity_poly.entity_id
_entity_poly.type
_entity_poly.pdbx_seq_one_letter_code
_entity_poly.pdbx_strand_id
1 'polypeptide(L)'
;MARGAEIAGLEVRDIELYQPPQVVDSFEVLASFTLRIWPFKMRGCELARAENGKIVPWLPEDVFLLKAKVRDVLTHEILARFRDAGHDLKE
;
A
#
# COMPACT_ATOMS: atom_id res chain seq x y z
N MET A 1 -25.87 5.09 2.12
CA MET A 1 -24.65 4.51 2.74
C MET A 1 -23.87 3.83 1.63
N ALA A 2 -22.76 4.40 1.18
CA ALA A 2 -21.95 3.78 0.13
C ALA A 2 -21.15 2.65 0.79
N ARG A 3 -21.55 1.39 0.52
CA ARG A 3 -20.68 0.23 0.74
C ARG A 3 -19.36 0.52 0.04
N GLY A 4 -18.25 0.34 0.76
CA GLY A 4 -16.90 0.55 0.26
C GLY A 4 -16.78 -0.01 -1.14
N ALA A 5 -16.22 0.79 -2.06
CA ALA A 5 -15.99 0.34 -3.41
C ALA A 5 -14.96 -0.80 -3.35
N GLU A 6 -15.39 -2.05 -3.17
CA GLU A 6 -14.53 -3.21 -3.35
C GLU A 6 -13.93 -3.11 -4.75
N ILE A 7 -12.61 -2.92 -4.82
CA ILE A 7 -11.89 -3.04 -6.08
C ILE A 7 -11.79 -4.54 -6.33
N ALA A 8 -12.74 -5.07 -7.11
CA ALA A 8 -12.81 -6.48 -7.42
C ALA A 8 -11.45 -6.99 -7.95
N GLY A 9 -10.89 -8.00 -7.29
CA GLY A 9 -9.61 -8.60 -7.67
C GLY A 9 -8.36 -7.86 -7.18
N LEU A 10 -8.47 -6.97 -6.19
CA LEU A 10 -7.34 -6.40 -5.47
C LEU A 10 -6.71 -7.44 -4.53
N GLU A 11 -5.43 -7.73 -4.73
CA GLU A 11 -4.63 -8.56 -3.84
C GLU A 11 -3.30 -7.88 -3.50
N VAL A 12 -2.94 -7.90 -2.22
CA VAL A 12 -1.59 -7.59 -1.75
C VAL A 12 -0.86 -8.90 -1.51
N ARG A 13 0.30 -9.08 -2.12
CA ARG A 13 1.12 -10.30 -2.01
C ARG A 13 2.59 -9.95 -1.89
N ASP A 14 3.40 -10.97 -1.57
CA ASP A 14 4.86 -10.86 -1.55
C ASP A 14 5.31 -9.71 -0.62
N ILE A 15 4.71 -9.63 0.58
CA ILE A 15 5.00 -8.60 1.57
C ILE A 15 6.37 -8.89 2.19
N GLU A 16 7.28 -7.93 2.11
CA GLU A 16 8.58 -7.95 2.75
C GLU A 16 8.67 -6.75 3.70
N LEU A 17 8.85 -7.00 4.99
CA LEU A 17 9.03 -5.95 5.98
C LEU A 17 10.51 -5.56 6.09
N TYR A 18 10.79 -4.27 6.13
CA TYR A 18 12.13 -3.75 6.38
C TYR A 18 12.35 -3.52 7.87
N GLN A 19 13.33 -4.23 8.46
CA GLN A 19 13.75 -4.06 9.84
C GLN A 19 15.29 -3.97 9.92
N PRO A 20 15.86 -2.78 10.22
CA PRO A 20 15.18 -1.51 10.46
C PRO A 20 14.51 -0.93 9.19
N PRO A 21 13.52 -0.03 9.32
CA PRO A 21 12.96 0.71 8.19
C PRO A 21 14.03 1.44 7.39
N GLN A 22 13.84 1.55 6.08
CA GLN A 22 14.75 2.29 5.20
C GLN A 22 14.29 3.73 5.08
N VAL A 23 15.18 4.72 5.25
CA VAL A 23 14.80 6.14 5.12
C VAL A 23 15.17 6.64 3.73
N VAL A 24 14.18 7.13 2.98
CA VAL A 24 14.34 7.68 1.62
C VAL A 24 13.60 9.01 1.54
N ASP A 25 14.30 10.10 1.22
CA ASP A 25 13.71 11.44 1.04
C ASP A 25 12.74 11.86 2.18
N SER A 26 13.15 11.63 3.43
CA SER A 26 12.35 11.88 4.65
C SER A 26 11.15 10.96 4.88
N PHE A 27 10.99 9.90 4.08
CA PHE A 27 10.01 8.84 4.30
C PHE A 27 10.69 7.61 4.92
N GLU A 28 10.08 7.02 5.94
CA GLU A 28 10.49 5.71 6.46
C GLU A 28 9.76 4.61 5.69
N VAL A 29 10.43 3.93 4.77
CA VAL A 29 9.92 2.77 4.07
C VAL A 29 9.91 1.57 5.02
N LEU A 30 8.70 1.10 5.32
CA LEU A 30 8.41 0.04 6.28
C LEU A 30 8.37 -1.34 5.62
N ALA A 31 7.95 -1.40 4.36
CA ALA A 31 7.76 -2.66 3.65
C ALA A 31 7.75 -2.48 2.14
N SER A 32 8.03 -3.56 1.41
CA SER A 32 7.67 -3.70 0.01
C SER A 32 6.60 -4.77 -0.19
N PHE A 33 5.85 -4.68 -1.28
CA PHE A 33 4.82 -5.62 -1.66
C PHE A 33 4.56 -5.60 -3.17
N THR A 34 3.83 -6.61 -3.62
CA THR A 34 3.27 -6.70 -4.97
C THR A 34 1.77 -6.51 -4.90
N LEU A 35 1.26 -5.57 -5.69
CA LEU A 35 -0.16 -5.29 -5.82
C LEU A 35 -0.69 -5.93 -7.11
N ARG A 36 -1.76 -6.73 -7.01
CA ARG A 36 -2.48 -7.27 -8.17
C ARG A 36 -3.86 -6.68 -8.20
N ILE A 37 -4.27 -6.16 -9.36
CA ILE A 37 -5.61 -5.66 -9.62
C ILE A 37 -5.90 -6.07 -11.04
N TRP A 38 -6.72 -7.10 -11.29
CA TRP A 38 -6.91 -7.64 -12.63
C TRP A 38 -7.24 -6.54 -13.66
N PRO A 39 -6.57 -6.49 -14.82
CA PRO A 39 -5.52 -7.39 -15.34
C PRO A 39 -4.07 -7.01 -14.96
N PHE A 40 -3.88 -6.02 -14.10
CA PHE A 40 -2.59 -5.45 -13.73
C PHE A 40 -1.89 -6.20 -12.58
N LYS A 41 -0.57 -6.29 -12.67
CA LYS A 41 0.33 -6.70 -11.59
C LYS A 41 1.43 -5.67 -11.46
N MET A 42 1.49 -5.00 -10.32
CA MET A 42 2.47 -3.97 -9.99
C MET A 42 3.44 -4.51 -8.96
N ARG A 43 4.74 -4.44 -9.28
CA ARG A 43 5.83 -4.81 -8.38
C ARG A 43 6.54 -3.55 -7.90
N GLY A 44 7.27 -3.65 -6.80
CA GLY A 44 7.95 -2.49 -6.21
C GLY A 44 6.96 -1.49 -5.61
N CYS A 45 5.80 -1.97 -5.15
CA CYS A 45 4.96 -1.15 -4.30
C CYS A 45 5.58 -1.13 -2.92
N GLU A 46 5.60 0.04 -2.28
CA GLU A 46 6.22 0.21 -0.98
C GLU A 46 5.22 0.82 -0.02
N LEU A 47 5.38 0.52 1.25
CA LEU A 47 4.62 1.14 2.32
C LEU A 47 5.57 2.05 3.09
N ALA A 48 5.27 3.33 3.10
CA ALA A 48 6.14 4.34 3.68
C ALA A 48 5.40 5.15 4.75
N ARG A 49 6.12 5.59 5.77
CA ARG A 49 5.65 6.53 6.78
C ARG A 49 6.22 7.91 6.46
N ALA A 50 5.33 8.88 6.27
CA ALA A 50 5.71 10.28 6.09
C ALA A 50 6.15 10.89 7.43
N GLU A 51 6.84 12.04 7.39
CA GLU A 51 7.31 12.77 8.58
C GLU A 51 6.18 13.13 9.58
N ASN A 52 4.95 13.26 9.10
CA ASN A 52 3.77 13.51 9.95
C ASN A 52 3.20 12.24 10.62
N GLY A 53 3.90 11.10 10.51
CA GLY A 53 3.49 9.80 11.05
C GLY A 53 2.48 9.05 10.17
N LYS A 54 1.98 9.66 9.09
CA LYS A 54 0.98 9.01 8.23
C LYS A 54 1.62 7.92 7.37
N ILE A 55 1.05 6.73 7.42
CA ILE A 55 1.44 5.63 6.53
C ILE A 55 0.72 5.78 5.19
N VAL A 56 1.48 5.73 4.10
CA VAL A 56 1.01 5.87 2.73
C VAL A 56 1.63 4.78 1.84
N PRO A 57 0.86 4.20 0.90
CA PRO A 57 1.42 3.33 -0.11
C PRO A 57 2.11 4.18 -1.18
N TRP A 58 3.39 3.92 -1.40
CA TRP A 58 4.13 4.41 -2.55
C TRP A 58 3.96 3.39 -3.68
N LEU A 59 3.31 3.81 -4.77
CA LEU A 59 3.10 2.98 -5.94
C LEU A 59 3.93 3.53 -7.11
N PRO A 60 4.52 2.68 -7.96
CA PRO A 60 5.30 3.12 -9.12
C PRO A 60 4.45 3.96 -10.09
N GLU A 61 5.07 4.88 -10.83
CA GLU A 61 4.35 5.88 -11.64
C GLU A 61 3.37 5.28 -12.67
N ASP A 62 3.58 4.05 -13.14
CA ASP A 62 2.64 3.32 -14.02
C ASP A 62 1.21 3.14 -13.46
N VAL A 63 0.95 3.56 -12.22
CA VAL A 63 -0.35 3.60 -11.55
C VAL A 63 -1.29 4.70 -12.08
N PHE A 64 -0.86 5.55 -13.02
CA PHE A 64 -1.64 6.65 -13.62
C PHE A 64 -3.06 6.28 -14.12
N LEU A 65 -3.37 4.99 -14.27
CA LEU A 65 -4.70 4.50 -14.64
C LEU A 65 -5.72 4.46 -13.48
N LEU A 66 -5.28 4.56 -12.23
CA LEU A 66 -6.16 4.49 -11.06
C LEU A 66 -6.67 5.90 -10.73
N LYS A 67 -7.95 6.17 -11.07
CA LYS A 67 -8.64 7.42 -10.70
C LYS A 67 -8.45 7.71 -9.21
N ALA A 68 -8.38 8.99 -8.81
CA ALA A 68 -8.14 9.41 -7.42
C ALA A 68 -8.99 8.66 -6.36
N LYS A 69 -10.27 8.41 -6.64
CA LYS A 69 -11.17 7.63 -5.76
C LYS A 69 -10.71 6.20 -5.49
N VAL A 70 -9.97 5.61 -6.41
CA VAL A 70 -9.42 4.25 -6.30
C VAL A 70 -8.18 4.26 -5.39
N ARG A 71 -7.42 5.36 -5.36
CA ARG A 71 -6.21 5.51 -4.51
C ARG A 71 -6.53 5.52 -3.01
N ASP A 72 -7.60 6.21 -2.59
CA ASP A 72 -8.02 6.21 -1.18
C ASP A 72 -8.49 4.82 -0.73
N VAL A 73 -9.31 4.17 -1.55
CA VAL A 73 -9.76 2.79 -1.31
C VAL A 73 -8.57 1.82 -1.28
N LEU A 74 -7.63 1.96 -2.21
CA LEU A 74 -6.39 1.18 -2.25
C LEU A 74 -5.59 1.32 -0.96
N THR A 75 -5.43 2.55 -0.49
CA THR A 75 -4.68 2.82 0.75
C THR A 75 -5.33 2.11 1.93
N HIS A 76 -6.65 2.23 2.07
CA HIS A 76 -7.38 1.54 3.13
C HIS A 76 -7.28 0.01 3.03
N GLU A 77 -7.46 -0.56 1.84
CA GLU A 77 -7.38 -2.01 1.63
C GLU A 77 -5.96 -2.55 1.85
N ILE A 78 -4.93 -1.85 1.37
CA ILE A 78 -3.53 -2.24 1.59
C ILE A 78 -3.23 -2.27 3.09
N LEU A 79 -3.56 -1.20 3.81
CA LEU A 79 -3.34 -1.12 5.25
C LEU A 79 -4.11 -2.21 6.02
N ALA A 80 -5.36 -2.48 5.63
CA ALA A 80 -6.16 -3.56 6.21
C ALA A 80 -5.49 -4.93 6.01
N ARG A 81 -4.97 -5.21 4.80
CA ARG A 81 -4.27 -6.48 4.51
C ARG A 81 -2.97 -6.64 5.26
N PHE A 82 -2.21 -5.55 5.44
CA PHE A 82 -1.01 -5.58 6.27
C PHE A 82 -1.35 -5.89 7.74
N ARG A 83 -2.44 -5.30 8.26
CA ARG A 83 -2.96 -5.59 9.60
C ARG A 83 -3.42 -7.04 9.75
N ASP A 84 -4.18 -7.57 8.79
CA ASP A 84 -4.65 -8.96 8.78
C ASP A 84 -3.48 -9.97 8.67
N ALA A 85 -2.39 -9.61 8.00
CA ALA A 85 -1.18 -10.41 7.91
C ALA A 85 -0.38 -10.45 9.23
N GLY A 86 -0.86 -9.80 10.29
CA GLY A 86 -0.19 -9.74 11.59
C GLY A 86 1.02 -8.80 11.60
N HIS A 87 1.16 -7.95 10.58
CA HIS A 87 2.17 -6.89 10.57
C HIS A 87 1.60 -5.72 11.35
N ASP A 88 1.95 -5.64 12.64
CA ASP A 88 1.64 -4.52 13.52
C ASP A 88 2.43 -3.30 13.05
N LEU A 89 1.88 -2.59 12.06
CA LEU A 89 2.34 -1.29 11.65
C LEU A 89 1.95 -0.32 12.77
N LYS A 90 2.78 -0.23 13.82
CA LYS A 90 2.55 0.71 14.93
C LYS A 90 2.36 2.12 14.36
N GLU A 91 1.16 2.64 14.58
CA GLU A 91 0.75 4.03 14.32
C GLU A 91 1.54 5.00 15.21
#